data_AF-A0A843ATM3-F1
#
_entry.id   AF-A0A843ATM3-F1
#
_cell.length_a   1.000
_cell.length_b   1.000
_cell.length_c   1.000
_cell.angle_alpha   90.00
_cell.angle_beta   90.00
_cell.angle_gamma   90.00
#
_symmetry.space_group_name_H-M   'P 1'
#
loop_
_entity.id
_entity.type
_entity.pdbx_description
1 polymer ?
#
loop_
_entity_poly.entity_id
_entity_poly.type
_entity_poly.pdbx_seq_one_letter_code
_entity_poly.pdbx_strand_id
1 'polypeptide(L)'
;MLLKVNGIDKEVSENARLAEVVAGEPYEPGAMVAITRSTSSIQKETNEFELVTSKGSLFLRLNGSDFAGRWRELIPQIIGCSIRWQSTKVLAIGSFPTTLDVDRGRYHYSKYDCYFSLGGFDNRSTYMMIAKIDHDGSYGTAEGKIGRITRGRYMLGEIDEGEVIKDIRPVVLELSDKDAFPTNDMEFRLEDGMSVETCVRVSLDRRSPISCEQFLVVAGSGRLDITDR
;
A
#
# COMPACT_ATOMS: atom_id res chain seq x y z
N MET A 1 9.44 -10.14 -20.90
CA MET A 1 8.78 -9.42 -19.80
C MET A 1 7.91 -8.31 -20.37
N LEU A 2 6.83 -7.96 -19.69
CA LEU A 2 5.90 -6.92 -20.11
C LEU A 2 6.22 -5.63 -19.36
N LEU A 3 6.50 -4.57 -20.10
CA LEU A 3 6.72 -3.23 -19.57
C LEU A 3 5.61 -2.30 -20.04
N LYS A 4 5.47 -1.16 -19.36
CA LYS A 4 4.67 -0.03 -19.85
C LYS A 4 5.59 1.09 -20.30
N VAL A 5 5.56 1.45 -21.57
CA VAL A 5 6.44 2.47 -22.15
C VAL A 5 5.60 3.61 -22.70
N ASN A 6 5.76 4.81 -22.16
CA ASN A 6 4.94 5.98 -22.51
C ASN A 6 3.42 5.69 -22.45
N GLY A 7 3.02 4.91 -21.43
CA GLY A 7 1.65 4.44 -21.23
C GLY A 7 1.18 3.26 -22.10
N ILE A 8 2.04 2.67 -22.95
CA ILE A 8 1.70 1.55 -23.86
C ILE A 8 2.40 0.27 -23.40
N ASP A 9 1.68 -0.85 -23.38
CA ASP A 9 2.26 -2.15 -23.04
C ASP A 9 3.22 -2.62 -24.15
N LYS A 10 4.45 -2.98 -23.79
CA LYS A 10 5.54 -3.38 -24.70
C LYS A 10 6.19 -4.66 -24.18
N GLU A 11 6.18 -5.71 -24.99
CA GLU A 11 6.93 -6.93 -24.71
C GLU A 11 8.42 -6.74 -25.06
N VAL A 12 9.29 -7.08 -24.12
CA VAL A 12 10.74 -6.97 -24.27
C VAL A 12 11.44 -8.23 -23.75
N SER A 13 12.71 -8.41 -24.11
CA SER A 13 13.57 -9.48 -23.57
C SER A 13 13.65 -9.42 -22.05
N GLU A 14 13.88 -10.58 -21.42
CA GLU A 14 14.20 -10.59 -19.99
C GLU A 14 15.51 -9.84 -19.73
N ASN A 15 15.57 -9.06 -18.66
CA ASN A 15 16.70 -8.19 -18.30
C ASN A 15 17.04 -7.13 -19.35
N ALA A 16 16.06 -6.69 -20.16
CA ALA A 16 16.26 -5.63 -21.12
C ALA A 16 16.88 -4.38 -20.47
N ARG A 17 17.81 -3.76 -21.18
CA ARG A 17 18.43 -2.50 -20.75
C ARG A 17 17.53 -1.33 -21.11
N LEU A 18 17.62 -0.24 -20.35
CA LEU A 18 16.89 0.98 -20.64
C LEU A 18 17.14 1.47 -22.08
N ALA A 19 18.39 1.40 -22.56
CA ALA A 19 18.76 1.74 -23.93
C ALA A 19 17.91 1.01 -25.00
N GLU A 20 17.64 -0.29 -24.79
CA GLU A 20 16.90 -1.14 -25.73
C GLU A 20 15.41 -0.77 -25.76
N VAL A 21 14.86 -0.36 -24.61
CA VAL A 21 13.45 -0.01 -24.46
C VAL A 21 13.16 1.39 -25.00
N VAL A 22 14.08 2.32 -24.77
CA VAL A 22 14.04 3.71 -25.26
C VAL A 22 14.30 3.79 -26.76
N ALA A 23 14.99 2.81 -27.35
CA ALA A 23 15.22 2.74 -28.80
C ALA A 23 13.88 2.72 -29.57
N GLY A 24 13.63 3.79 -30.34
CA GLY A 24 12.40 3.99 -31.10
C GLY A 24 11.31 4.79 -30.39
N GLU A 25 11.53 5.21 -29.15
CA GLU A 25 10.64 6.13 -28.42
C GLU A 25 11.11 7.60 -28.57
N PRO A 26 10.23 8.60 -28.35
CA PRO A 26 10.63 9.99 -28.27
C PRO A 26 11.60 10.19 -27.09
N TYR A 27 12.87 10.48 -27.40
CA TYR A 27 13.91 10.66 -26.40
C TYR A 27 15.03 11.57 -26.92
N GLU A 28 15.44 12.52 -26.10
CA GLU A 28 16.60 13.39 -26.37
C GLU A 28 17.82 12.87 -25.61
N PRO A 29 18.98 12.64 -26.25
CA PRO A 29 20.18 12.15 -25.58
C PRO A 29 20.59 12.98 -24.37
N GLY A 30 20.66 12.33 -23.21
CA GLY A 30 21.03 12.95 -21.93
C GLY A 30 19.83 13.49 -21.14
N ALA A 31 18.61 13.41 -21.67
CA ALA A 31 17.40 13.68 -20.91
C ALA A 31 17.18 12.61 -19.82
N MET A 32 16.51 13.01 -18.75
CA MET A 32 16.10 12.08 -17.70
C MET A 32 14.92 11.23 -18.19
N VAL A 33 14.96 9.93 -17.91
CA VAL A 33 13.85 8.99 -18.13
C VAL A 33 13.26 8.66 -16.77
N ALA A 34 11.95 8.78 -16.63
CA ALA A 34 11.28 8.40 -15.38
C ALA A 34 10.96 6.91 -15.40
N ILE A 35 11.43 6.18 -14.39
CA ILE A 35 11.13 4.78 -14.17
C ILE A 35 10.20 4.68 -12.97
N THR A 36 9.10 3.94 -13.12
CA THR A 36 8.21 3.58 -12.02
C THR A 36 8.21 2.07 -11.84
N ARG A 37 8.44 1.59 -10.61
CA ARG A 37 8.37 0.16 -10.28
C ARG A 37 6.96 -0.38 -10.50
N SER A 38 6.84 -1.70 -10.64
CA SER A 38 5.54 -2.31 -10.88
C SER A 38 4.58 -2.04 -9.71
N THR A 39 3.31 -1.81 -10.02
CA THR A 39 2.28 -1.59 -9.00
C THR A 39 2.20 -2.78 -8.03
N SER A 40 2.48 -3.99 -8.51
CA SER A 40 2.52 -5.21 -7.70
C SER A 40 3.71 -5.24 -6.73
N SER A 41 4.88 -4.72 -7.08
CA SER A 41 6.00 -4.59 -6.14
C SER A 41 5.71 -3.52 -5.08
N ILE A 42 5.15 -2.39 -5.48
CA ILE A 42 4.80 -1.28 -4.57
C ILE A 42 3.73 -1.74 -3.56
N GLN A 43 2.74 -2.51 -4.01
CA GLN A 43 1.73 -3.11 -3.12
C GLN A 43 2.31 -4.11 -2.12
N LYS A 44 3.40 -4.81 -2.43
CA LYS A 44 4.08 -5.71 -1.48
C LYS A 44 4.82 -4.96 -0.39
N GLU A 45 5.33 -3.77 -0.69
CA GLU A 45 6.14 -2.98 0.24
C GLU A 45 5.32 -2.03 1.12
N THR A 46 4.05 -1.76 0.80
CA THR A 46 3.23 -0.88 1.65
C THR A 46 3.01 -1.47 3.05
N ASN A 47 3.03 -0.56 4.03
CA ASN A 47 2.74 -0.85 5.42
C ASN A 47 1.35 -0.34 5.84
N GLU A 48 0.55 0.21 4.93
CA GLU A 48 -0.82 0.65 5.25
C GLU A 48 -1.86 -0.08 4.41
N PHE A 49 -2.92 -0.54 5.07
CA PHE A 49 -3.97 -1.36 4.49
C PHE A 49 -5.34 -0.78 4.84
N GLU A 50 -6.21 -0.72 3.84
CA GLU A 50 -7.62 -0.37 3.99
C GLU A 50 -8.43 -1.63 4.28
N LEU A 51 -9.09 -1.68 5.43
CA LEU A 51 -10.07 -2.70 5.80
C LEU A 51 -11.45 -2.17 5.42
N VAL A 52 -12.06 -2.77 4.40
CA VAL A 52 -13.31 -2.30 3.79
C VAL A 52 -14.51 -3.00 4.44
N THR A 53 -15.50 -2.23 4.86
CA THR A 53 -16.79 -2.71 5.38
C THR A 53 -17.95 -2.10 4.59
N SER A 54 -19.19 -2.49 4.88
CA SER A 54 -20.38 -1.84 4.32
C SER A 54 -20.60 -0.42 4.84
N LYS A 55 -20.08 -0.11 6.03
CA LYS A 55 -20.24 1.19 6.69
C LYS A 55 -19.11 2.19 6.40
N GLY A 56 -18.06 1.74 5.70
CA GLY A 56 -16.87 2.53 5.37
C GLY A 56 -15.58 1.75 5.62
N SER A 57 -14.45 2.45 5.69
CA SER A 57 -13.13 1.81 5.78
C SER A 57 -12.29 2.24 6.98
N LEU A 58 -11.61 1.27 7.59
CA LEU A 58 -10.55 1.49 8.59
C LEU A 58 -9.19 1.37 7.91
N PHE A 59 -8.20 2.14 8.36
CA PHE A 59 -6.86 2.06 7.79
C PHE A 59 -5.87 1.59 8.84
N LEU A 60 -5.33 0.39 8.65
CA LEU A 60 -4.33 -0.23 9.50
C LEU A 60 -2.93 0.06 8.99
N ARG A 61 -2.10 0.69 9.81
CA ARG A 61 -0.66 0.76 9.58
C ARG A 61 0.06 -0.31 10.38
N LEU A 62 0.81 -1.15 9.69
CA LEU A 62 1.62 -2.23 10.25
C LEU A 62 2.86 -1.66 10.96
N ASN A 63 3.27 -2.30 12.04
CA ASN A 63 4.42 -1.89 12.86
C ASN A 63 5.74 -2.58 12.48
N GLY A 64 5.72 -3.47 11.47
CA GLY A 64 6.90 -4.23 11.04
C GLY A 64 7.29 -5.42 11.94
N SER A 65 6.45 -5.79 12.92
CA SER A 65 6.69 -6.97 13.77
C SER A 65 6.48 -8.28 13.01
N ASP A 66 6.93 -9.40 13.60
CA ASP A 66 6.61 -10.74 13.09
C ASP A 66 5.09 -10.98 13.03
N PHE A 67 4.33 -10.47 14.00
CA PHE A 67 2.86 -10.53 13.97
C PHE A 67 2.27 -9.73 12.80
N ALA A 68 2.88 -8.61 12.41
CA ALA A 68 2.49 -7.88 11.21
C ALA A 68 2.75 -8.68 9.93
N GLY A 69 3.88 -9.41 9.88
CA GLY A 69 4.17 -10.38 8.82
C GLY A 69 3.10 -11.47 8.74
N ARG A 70 2.79 -12.11 9.87
CA ARG A 70 1.73 -13.13 9.98
C ARG A 70 0.36 -12.59 9.59
N TRP A 71 0.04 -11.35 9.96
CA TRP A 71 -1.22 -10.73 9.57
C TRP A 71 -1.38 -10.62 8.07
N ARG A 72 -0.30 -10.27 7.33
CA ARG A 72 -0.35 -10.25 5.85
C ARG A 72 -0.66 -11.62 5.27
N GLU A 73 -0.05 -12.67 5.81
CA GLU A 73 -0.32 -14.07 5.41
C GLU A 73 -1.77 -14.48 5.69
N LEU A 74 -2.38 -13.89 6.73
CA LEU A 74 -3.72 -14.21 7.21
C LEU A 74 -4.85 -13.36 6.59
N ILE A 75 -4.52 -12.41 5.70
CA ILE A 75 -5.53 -11.57 5.03
C ILE A 75 -6.66 -12.40 4.38
N PRO A 76 -6.39 -13.48 3.62
CA PRO A 76 -7.46 -14.28 3.00
C PRO A 76 -8.44 -14.88 4.01
N GLN A 77 -8.00 -15.20 5.22
CA GLN A 77 -8.83 -15.76 6.28
C GLN A 77 -9.62 -14.67 7.03
N ILE A 78 -9.12 -13.44 7.05
CA ILE A 78 -9.78 -12.30 7.70
C ILE A 78 -10.88 -11.73 6.79
N ILE A 79 -10.67 -11.72 5.47
CA ILE A 79 -11.71 -11.33 4.51
C ILE A 79 -12.90 -12.27 4.65
N GLY A 80 -14.11 -11.70 4.76
CA GLY A 80 -15.34 -12.42 5.03
C GLY A 80 -15.62 -12.68 6.52
N CYS A 81 -14.66 -12.45 7.41
CA CYS A 81 -14.94 -12.48 8.84
C CYS A 81 -15.84 -11.31 9.26
N SER A 82 -16.77 -11.61 10.16
CA SER A 82 -17.59 -10.60 10.82
C SER A 82 -16.92 -10.05 12.07
N ILE A 83 -17.39 -8.91 12.52
CA ILE A 83 -17.14 -8.40 13.87
C ILE A 83 -17.99 -9.22 14.82
N ARG A 84 -17.32 -10.09 15.57
CA ARG A 84 -17.97 -11.12 16.38
C ARG A 84 -18.55 -10.57 17.66
N TRP A 85 -17.83 -9.65 18.28
CA TRP A 85 -18.24 -8.99 19.49
C TRP A 85 -17.46 -7.69 19.64
N GLN A 86 -18.04 -6.76 20.38
CA GLN A 86 -17.34 -5.56 20.82
C GLN A 86 -17.66 -5.23 22.27
N SER A 87 -16.81 -4.41 22.86
CA SER A 87 -16.99 -3.89 24.20
C SER A 87 -16.62 -2.41 24.24
N THR A 88 -16.63 -1.84 25.44
CA THR A 88 -16.05 -0.52 25.67
C THR A 88 -14.54 -0.49 25.43
N LYS A 89 -13.86 -1.65 25.55
CA LYS A 89 -12.39 -1.74 25.45
C LYS A 89 -11.89 -2.12 24.08
N VAL A 90 -12.58 -3.01 23.37
CA VAL A 90 -12.07 -3.66 22.17
C VAL A 90 -13.18 -3.95 21.16
N LEU A 91 -12.79 -4.11 19.90
CA LEU A 91 -13.62 -4.64 18.82
C LEU A 91 -12.93 -5.90 18.27
N ALA A 92 -13.66 -7.00 18.13
CA ALA A 92 -13.14 -8.30 17.74
C ALA A 92 -13.60 -8.74 16.35
N ILE A 93 -12.66 -8.95 15.43
CA ILE A 93 -12.89 -9.46 14.08
C ILE A 93 -12.47 -10.94 14.05
N GLY A 94 -13.36 -11.83 13.59
CA GLY A 94 -13.02 -13.25 13.51
C GLY A 94 -14.23 -14.19 13.50
N SER A 95 -14.12 -15.43 13.98
CA SER A 95 -12.89 -16.12 14.37
C SER A 95 -12.29 -16.85 13.16
N PHE A 96 -10.97 -16.98 13.10
CA PHE A 96 -10.27 -17.77 12.09
C PHE A 96 -9.17 -18.63 12.74
N PRO A 97 -8.80 -19.78 12.15
CA PRO A 97 -7.74 -20.62 12.68
C PRO A 97 -6.36 -20.04 12.36
N THR A 98 -5.42 -20.18 13.28
CA THR A 98 -4.00 -19.84 13.09
C THR A 98 -3.09 -20.87 13.74
N THR A 99 -1.78 -20.71 13.54
CA THR A 99 -0.73 -21.48 14.22
C THR A 99 0.04 -20.60 15.23
N LEU A 100 -0.57 -19.53 15.74
CA LEU A 100 0.07 -18.68 16.74
C LEU A 100 0.30 -19.46 18.03
N ASP A 101 1.42 -19.16 18.70
CA ASP A 101 1.76 -19.76 19.97
C ASP A 101 0.84 -19.24 21.08
N VAL A 102 0.43 -20.16 21.95
CA VAL A 102 -0.40 -19.83 23.10
C VAL A 102 0.47 -19.21 24.19
N ASP A 103 0.06 -18.06 24.67
CA ASP A 103 0.69 -17.39 25.81
C ASP A 103 -0.37 -16.83 26.78
N ARG A 104 -0.03 -16.86 28.07
CA ARG A 104 -0.92 -16.41 29.17
C ARG A 104 -0.41 -15.14 29.85
N GLY A 105 0.59 -14.49 29.26
CA GLY A 105 1.11 -13.22 29.70
C GLY A 105 0.05 -12.12 29.68
N ARG A 106 0.34 -11.04 30.39
CA ARG A 106 -0.47 -9.82 30.41
C ARG A 106 0.34 -8.70 29.77
N TYR A 107 -0.26 -8.04 28.79
CA TYR A 107 0.40 -7.02 27.97
C TYR A 107 -0.43 -5.75 27.91
N HIS A 108 0.25 -4.63 27.64
CA HIS A 108 -0.35 -3.32 27.48
C HIS A 108 -0.73 -3.04 26.03
N TYR A 109 -1.95 -2.56 25.81
CA TYR A 109 -2.49 -2.16 24.51
C TYR A 109 -2.96 -0.73 24.59
N SER A 110 -2.39 0.12 23.74
CA SER A 110 -2.80 1.51 23.64
C SER A 110 -3.98 1.64 22.68
N LYS A 111 -4.75 2.72 22.83
CA LYS A 111 -5.88 3.04 21.98
C LYS A 111 -5.49 2.99 20.50
N TYR A 112 -6.32 2.29 19.74
CA TYR A 112 -6.19 1.98 18.30
C TYR A 112 -5.18 0.91 17.92
N ASP A 113 -4.45 0.32 18.87
CA ASP A 113 -3.59 -0.82 18.58
C ASP A 113 -4.42 -1.98 18.02
N CYS A 114 -3.86 -2.63 17.01
CA CYS A 114 -4.40 -3.84 16.40
C CYS A 114 -3.52 -5.03 16.77
N TYR A 115 -4.13 -6.10 17.24
CA TYR A 115 -3.40 -7.24 17.78
C TYR A 115 -4.18 -8.55 17.66
N PHE A 116 -3.48 -9.68 17.69
CA PHE A 116 -4.13 -10.99 17.73
C PHE A 116 -4.60 -11.36 19.14
N SER A 117 -5.67 -12.14 19.21
CA SER A 117 -6.15 -12.78 20.44
C SER A 117 -6.65 -14.19 20.16
N LEU A 118 -6.39 -15.12 21.08
CA LEU A 118 -6.87 -16.50 21.02
C LEU A 118 -8.03 -16.68 22.01
N GLY A 119 -9.23 -16.89 21.48
CA GLY A 119 -10.43 -17.18 22.27
C GLY A 119 -10.24 -18.47 23.06
N GLY A 120 -10.33 -18.39 24.39
CA GLY A 120 -10.14 -19.55 25.26
C GLY A 120 -8.73 -20.15 25.22
N PHE A 121 -7.71 -19.40 24.78
CA PHE A 121 -6.35 -19.89 24.58
C PHE A 121 -6.25 -21.00 23.52
N ASP A 122 -7.16 -21.01 22.54
CA ASP A 122 -7.17 -21.94 21.40
C ASP A 122 -6.84 -21.20 20.10
N ASN A 123 -5.76 -21.62 19.43
CA ASN A 123 -5.32 -21.02 18.16
C ASN A 123 -6.26 -21.33 16.98
N ARG A 124 -7.20 -22.27 17.13
CA ARG A 124 -8.31 -22.47 16.18
C ARG A 124 -9.35 -21.36 16.24
N SER A 125 -9.38 -20.60 17.33
CA SER A 125 -10.31 -19.50 17.58
C SER A 125 -9.54 -18.19 17.73
N THR A 126 -8.86 -17.77 16.65
CA THR A 126 -8.10 -16.51 16.63
C THR A 126 -9.00 -15.36 16.20
N TYR A 127 -8.75 -14.19 16.76
CA TYR A 127 -9.39 -12.93 16.45
C TYR A 127 -8.33 -11.87 16.18
N MET A 128 -8.63 -10.95 15.28
CA MET A 128 -7.96 -9.66 15.19
C MET A 128 -8.74 -8.66 16.04
N MET A 129 -8.08 -8.09 17.05
CA MET A 129 -8.64 -7.11 17.98
C MET A 129 -8.20 -5.71 17.61
N ILE A 130 -9.08 -4.72 17.84
CA ILE A 130 -8.76 -3.29 17.81
C ILE A 130 -9.05 -2.70 19.19
N ALA A 131 -8.05 -2.11 19.83
CA ALA A 131 -8.22 -1.42 21.11
C ALA A 131 -8.99 -0.09 20.92
N LYS A 132 -10.08 0.10 21.67
CA LYS A 132 -10.86 1.34 21.73
C LYS A 132 -10.38 2.29 22.83
N ILE A 133 -9.68 1.77 23.84
CA ILE A 133 -9.03 2.55 24.92
C ILE A 133 -7.71 1.87 25.34
N ASP A 134 -6.89 2.58 26.08
CA ASP A 134 -5.69 2.02 26.73
C ASP A 134 -6.10 0.99 27.80
N HIS A 135 -5.51 -0.20 27.77
CA HIS A 135 -5.77 -1.24 28.77
C HIS A 135 -4.68 -2.32 28.78
N ASP A 136 -4.61 -3.05 29.90
CA ASP A 136 -3.80 -4.26 30.02
C ASP A 136 -4.68 -5.51 30.01
N GLY A 137 -4.25 -6.55 29.28
CA GLY A 137 -5.02 -7.78 29.16
C GLY A 137 -4.16 -9.00 28.84
N SER A 138 -4.70 -10.18 29.14
CA SER A 138 -4.16 -11.47 28.68
C SER A 138 -5.08 -11.99 27.60
N TYR A 139 -4.56 -12.10 26.38
CA TYR A 139 -5.36 -12.35 25.18
C TYR A 139 -4.97 -13.62 24.44
N GLY A 140 -4.12 -14.47 25.03
CA GLY A 140 -3.90 -15.84 24.56
C GLY A 140 -2.74 -16.04 23.60
N THR A 141 -2.13 -14.96 23.13
CA THR A 141 -0.84 -14.92 22.44
C THR A 141 0.05 -13.96 23.23
N ALA A 142 1.33 -13.83 22.85
CA ALA A 142 2.21 -12.78 23.37
C ALA A 142 1.61 -11.39 23.08
N GLU A 143 2.39 -10.29 23.06
CA GLU A 143 1.78 -8.98 22.79
C GLU A 143 0.94 -8.91 21.50
N GLY A 144 1.22 -9.78 20.51
CA GLY A 144 0.35 -9.99 19.35
C GLY A 144 0.18 -8.76 18.47
N LYS A 145 0.97 -7.69 18.68
CA LYS A 145 0.78 -6.38 18.07
C LYS A 145 1.14 -6.39 16.59
N ILE A 146 0.12 -6.15 15.78
CA ILE A 146 0.18 -6.07 14.32
C ILE A 146 0.50 -4.65 13.86
N GLY A 147 -0.07 -3.65 14.54
CA GLY A 147 -0.04 -2.27 14.06
C GLY A 147 -1.09 -1.41 14.77
N ARG A 148 -1.54 -0.35 14.10
CA ARG A 148 -2.50 0.61 14.65
C ARG A 148 -3.41 1.21 13.58
N ILE A 149 -4.65 1.53 13.95
CA ILE A 149 -5.57 2.28 13.09
C ILE A 149 -5.13 3.76 12.98
N THR A 150 -4.82 4.21 11.76
CA THR A 150 -4.39 5.59 11.46
C THR A 150 -5.56 6.46 10.99
N ARG A 151 -6.47 5.91 10.18
CA ARG A 151 -7.65 6.61 9.62
C ARG A 151 -8.92 5.78 9.80
N GLY A 152 -10.09 6.43 9.73
CA GLY A 152 -11.39 5.77 9.94
C GLY A 152 -11.77 5.53 11.41
N ARG A 153 -11.03 6.09 12.38
CA ARG A 153 -11.23 5.84 13.83
C ARG A 153 -12.64 6.12 14.34
N TYR A 154 -13.36 7.07 13.73
CA TYR A 154 -14.75 7.38 14.09
C TYR A 154 -15.67 6.17 13.91
N MET A 155 -15.38 5.29 12.95
CA MET A 155 -16.18 4.09 12.69
C MET A 155 -16.11 3.06 13.83
N LEU A 156 -15.12 3.11 14.73
CA LEU A 156 -15.06 2.20 15.88
C LEU A 156 -16.25 2.40 16.86
N GLY A 157 -16.99 3.50 16.74
CA GLY A 157 -18.25 3.74 17.44
C GLY A 157 -19.51 3.44 16.63
N GLU A 158 -19.40 3.27 15.31
CA GLU A 158 -20.55 3.08 14.40
C GLU A 158 -20.65 1.68 13.80
N ILE A 159 -19.55 0.93 13.83
CA ILE A 159 -19.53 -0.45 13.37
C ILE A 159 -20.22 -1.35 14.41
N ASP A 160 -21.20 -2.13 13.95
CA ASP A 160 -21.96 -3.05 14.77
C ASP A 160 -21.40 -4.47 14.72
N GLU A 161 -21.79 -5.28 15.68
CA GLU A 161 -21.58 -6.72 15.62
C GLU A 161 -22.31 -7.30 14.39
N GLY A 162 -21.67 -8.27 13.72
CA GLY A 162 -22.15 -8.84 12.46
C GLY A 162 -21.67 -8.12 11.20
N GLU A 163 -21.14 -6.89 11.30
CA GLU A 163 -20.53 -6.21 10.15
C GLU A 163 -19.34 -7.02 9.61
N VAL A 164 -19.19 -7.11 8.29
CA VAL A 164 -18.24 -8.00 7.63
C VAL A 164 -17.08 -7.22 7.04
N ILE A 165 -15.86 -7.74 7.21
CA ILE A 165 -14.70 -7.28 6.44
C ILE A 165 -14.86 -7.78 5.01
N LYS A 166 -15.31 -6.89 4.12
CA LYS A 166 -15.58 -7.22 2.73
C LYS A 166 -14.30 -7.42 1.92
N ASP A 167 -13.27 -6.64 2.25
CA ASP A 167 -12.01 -6.62 1.51
C ASP A 167 -10.90 -6.01 2.37
N ILE A 168 -9.64 -6.33 2.03
CA ILE A 168 -8.45 -5.72 2.63
C ILE A 168 -7.50 -5.34 1.50
N ARG A 169 -7.26 -4.04 1.34
CA ARG A 169 -6.50 -3.50 0.20
C ARG A 169 -5.21 -2.82 0.65
N PRO A 170 -4.07 -3.09 0.01
CA PRO A 170 -2.87 -2.29 0.21
C PRO A 170 -3.14 -0.84 -0.21
N VAL A 171 -2.79 0.12 0.63
CA VAL A 171 -2.87 1.54 0.29
C VAL A 171 -1.51 1.99 -0.22
N VAL A 172 -1.47 2.42 -1.47
CA VAL A 172 -0.33 3.14 -2.04
C VAL A 172 -0.62 4.62 -1.86
N LEU A 173 -0.05 5.23 -0.81
CA LEU A 173 -0.35 6.60 -0.44
C LEU A 173 0.31 7.63 -1.38
N GLU A 174 1.52 7.35 -1.85
CA GLU A 174 2.33 8.17 -2.75
C GLU A 174 3.43 7.26 -3.33
N LEU A 175 3.78 7.43 -4.61
CA LEU A 175 5.01 6.84 -5.16
C LEU A 175 6.18 7.53 -4.44
N SER A 176 6.95 6.80 -3.65
CA SER A 176 8.19 7.34 -3.09
C SER A 176 9.27 7.45 -4.17
N ASP A 177 10.38 8.15 -3.89
CA ASP A 177 11.57 8.16 -4.77
C ASP A 177 12.11 6.74 -5.05
N LYS A 178 11.76 5.74 -4.22
CA LYS A 178 12.09 4.34 -4.47
C LYS A 178 11.14 3.67 -5.47
N ASP A 179 9.91 4.15 -5.55
CA ASP A 179 8.85 3.62 -6.40
C ASP A 179 8.84 4.29 -7.76
N ALA A 180 9.24 5.57 -7.83
CA ALA A 180 9.42 6.31 -9.07
C ALA A 180 10.66 7.21 -8.97
N PHE A 181 11.59 7.07 -9.90
CA PHE A 181 12.81 7.89 -9.94
C PHE A 181 13.21 8.23 -11.38
N PRO A 182 13.83 9.41 -11.59
CA PRO A 182 14.44 9.74 -12.85
C PRO A 182 15.84 9.11 -12.94
N THR A 183 16.20 8.58 -14.10
CA THR A 183 17.56 8.12 -14.41
C THR A 183 17.98 8.53 -15.80
N ASN A 184 19.29 8.73 -16.00
CA ASN A 184 19.90 8.83 -17.33
C ASN A 184 20.85 7.65 -17.61
N ASP A 185 20.89 6.66 -16.71
CA ASP A 185 21.68 5.44 -16.86
C ASP A 185 21.01 4.49 -17.85
N MET A 186 21.52 4.49 -19.07
CA MET A 186 21.03 3.65 -20.17
C MET A 186 21.35 2.16 -19.99
N GLU A 187 22.25 1.81 -19.07
CA GLU A 187 22.61 0.43 -18.73
C GLU A 187 21.70 -0.15 -17.63
N PHE A 188 20.81 0.67 -17.06
CA PHE A 188 19.85 0.23 -16.05
C PHE A 188 19.03 -0.96 -16.55
N ARG A 189 18.96 -2.01 -15.74
CA ARG A 189 18.22 -3.23 -16.06
C ARG A 189 16.78 -3.12 -15.58
N LEU A 190 15.85 -3.29 -16.49
CA LEU A 190 14.42 -3.22 -16.20
C LEU A 190 13.91 -4.57 -15.69
N GLU A 191 12.88 -4.50 -14.83
CA GLU A 191 12.16 -5.66 -14.30
C GLU A 191 10.74 -5.69 -14.86
N ASP A 192 10.13 -6.88 -14.86
CA ASP A 192 8.76 -7.07 -15.32
C ASP A 192 7.76 -6.15 -14.60
N GLY A 193 6.87 -5.55 -15.38
CA GLY A 193 5.83 -4.63 -14.90
C GLY A 193 6.30 -3.21 -14.58
N MET A 194 7.57 -2.86 -14.81
CA MET A 194 8.02 -1.46 -14.69
C MET A 194 7.38 -0.55 -15.76
N SER A 195 7.17 0.72 -15.42
CA SER A 195 6.80 1.78 -16.35
C SER A 195 8.03 2.63 -16.69
N VAL A 196 8.18 2.99 -17.97
CA VAL A 196 9.25 3.81 -18.51
C VAL A 196 8.62 4.98 -19.27
N GLU A 197 8.82 6.20 -18.76
CA GLU A 197 8.33 7.43 -19.39
C GLU A 197 9.52 8.22 -19.93
N THR A 198 9.61 8.31 -21.26
CA THR A 198 10.72 9.01 -21.95
C THR A 198 10.36 10.44 -22.31
N CYS A 199 9.07 10.80 -22.24
CA CYS A 199 8.57 12.12 -22.56
C CYS A 199 7.32 12.44 -21.74
N VAL A 200 7.04 13.73 -21.55
CA VAL A 200 5.77 14.20 -20.98
C VAL A 200 4.88 14.70 -22.12
N ARG A 201 3.66 14.17 -22.21
CA ARG A 201 2.65 14.68 -23.14
C ARG A 201 1.81 15.73 -22.46
N VAL A 202 1.79 16.94 -23.02
CA VAL A 202 1.04 18.07 -22.47
C VAL A 202 -0.13 18.40 -23.38
N SER A 203 -1.34 18.43 -22.82
CA SER A 203 -2.53 18.91 -23.51
C SER A 203 -2.74 20.38 -23.16
N LEU A 204 -2.70 21.24 -24.17
CA LEU A 204 -2.86 22.68 -24.01
C LEU A 204 -4.34 23.08 -23.97
N ASP A 205 -4.75 23.81 -22.93
CA ASP A 205 -6.11 24.35 -22.82
C ASP A 205 -6.24 25.63 -23.64
N ARG A 206 -6.96 25.54 -24.75
CA ARG A 206 -7.22 26.68 -25.67
C ARG A 206 -7.90 27.88 -24.99
N ARG A 207 -8.54 27.69 -23.83
CA ARG A 207 -9.14 28.78 -23.04
C ARG A 207 -8.10 29.61 -22.30
N SER A 208 -6.86 29.14 -22.18
CA SER A 208 -5.74 29.88 -21.59
C SER A 208 -4.59 30.09 -22.60
N PRO A 209 -4.80 30.90 -23.65
CA PRO A 209 -3.83 31.05 -24.74
C PRO A 209 -2.48 31.60 -24.26
N ILE A 210 -2.48 32.51 -23.28
CA ILE A 210 -1.25 33.10 -22.71
C ILE A 210 -0.40 32.04 -22.02
N SER A 211 -1.00 31.16 -21.21
CA SER A 211 -0.28 30.06 -20.55
C SER A 211 0.26 29.05 -21.58
N CYS A 212 -0.51 28.79 -22.63
CA CYS A 212 -0.08 27.91 -23.72
C CYS A 212 1.14 28.48 -24.45
N GLU A 213 1.14 29.78 -24.76
CA GLU A 213 2.28 30.45 -25.39
C GLU A 213 3.52 30.39 -24.49
N GLN A 214 3.38 30.72 -23.20
CA GLN A 214 4.49 30.62 -22.25
C GLN A 214 5.07 29.21 -22.18
N PHE A 215 4.23 28.18 -22.12
CA PHE A 215 4.69 26.79 -22.14
C PHE A 215 5.43 26.45 -23.43
N LEU A 216 4.89 26.85 -24.59
CA LEU A 216 5.50 26.60 -25.90
C LEU A 216 6.83 27.34 -26.08
N VAL A 217 7.02 28.50 -25.45
CA VAL A 217 8.31 29.20 -25.44
C VAL A 217 9.34 28.41 -24.62
N VAL A 218 8.96 27.93 -23.43
CA VAL A 218 9.87 27.18 -22.54
C VAL A 218 10.20 25.80 -23.12
N ALA A 219 9.21 25.10 -23.66
CA ALA A 219 9.37 23.76 -24.24
C ALA A 219 9.66 23.78 -25.75
N GLY A 220 9.96 24.96 -26.32
CA GLY A 220 10.03 25.17 -27.77
C GLY A 220 11.13 24.38 -28.48
N SER A 221 12.19 23.99 -27.75
CA SER A 221 13.26 23.11 -28.24
C SER A 221 12.91 21.62 -28.15
N GLY A 222 11.71 21.27 -27.71
CA GLY A 222 11.33 19.88 -27.41
C GLY A 222 11.88 19.35 -26.09
N ARG A 223 12.55 20.21 -25.31
CA ARG A 223 13.12 19.89 -24.00
C ARG A 223 12.58 20.84 -22.94
N LEU A 224 12.31 20.30 -21.75
CA LEU A 224 11.95 21.07 -20.58
C LEU A 224 13.08 20.95 -19.55
N ASP A 225 13.75 22.05 -19.24
CA ASP A 225 14.75 22.09 -18.18
C ASP A 225 14.07 22.33 -16.83
N ILE A 226 14.15 21.34 -15.95
CA ILE A 226 13.66 21.42 -14.57
C ILE A 226 14.86 21.71 -13.68
N THR A 227 14.86 22.86 -13.02
CA THR A 227 15.83 23.18 -11.98
C THR A 227 15.15 23.08 -10.63
N ASP A 228 15.61 22.18 -9.76
CA ASP A 228 15.22 22.18 -8.37
C ASP A 228 15.67 23.50 -7.73
N ARG A 229 14.70 24.38 -7.45
CA ARG A 229 14.88 25.52 -6.54
C ARG A 229 13.87 25.40 -5.43
#